data_AF-A0A0R3PBV0-F1
#
_entry.id   AF-A0A0R3PBV0-F1
#
_cell.length_a   1.000
_cell.length_b   1.000
_cell.length_c   1.000
_cell.angle_alpha   90.00
_cell.angle_beta   90.00
_cell.angle_gamma   90.00
#
_symmetry.space_group_name_H-M   'P 1'
#
loop_
_entity.id
_entity.type
_entity.pdbx_description
1 polymer ?
#
loop_
_entity_poly.entity_id
_entity_poly.type
_entity_poly.pdbx_seq_one_letter_code
_entity_poly.pdbx_strand_id
1 'polypeptide(L)'
;MTDLLLNTLENIAEHIQRLSINNAKATDDDVTTSAKVSCSCIKAANQAMTMYCTGGSHALKKSMSQRASLHLSVGKLFYWLMEKLPGKPFSESVPVCITAILEQALEELLFRLCIPGREDITHQKFNEITSTHKSLVSCLASMCKQKEVDSAVVLSKVGLLQSINECRAEDVAQYAEFLQWSRQKQRSLVQMSSSGLQCLRYFIGNKQSSTSKGVPIANWTRIMFAFAEHRMSSTVDDVDVQQAARVVLGCDCAPPLITTNIRKYTDLSLAGARKEFAFYLAASGSSNHVHNAAAILAGNWTATNQFGLSLLSEAVIRSDTEALRSLIKVGFSPNVPVPNPSDVRRPFLFSEYTGWTPLTWAVAKRNTSCIELLLHSKVQVENDVMIKESPIQVAAQLGDEDMVRQLLSFDANAFRSTMEYRKTSVRSVGSPSALAAACARGHSRIVDIFIGRC
;
A
#
# COMPACT_ATOMS: atom_id res chain seq x y z
N MET A 1 -8.03 38.23 -22.71
CA MET A 1 -7.42 37.72 -21.46
C MET A 1 -7.11 36.23 -21.58
N THR A 2 -8.09 35.40 -21.90
CA THR A 2 -7.91 33.95 -22.16
C THR A 2 -6.87 33.67 -23.24
N ASP A 3 -6.94 34.34 -24.38
CA ASP A 3 -6.04 34.09 -25.51
C ASP A 3 -4.61 34.56 -25.21
N LEU A 4 -4.47 35.60 -24.40
CA LEU A 4 -3.16 36.08 -23.94
C LEU A 4 -2.51 35.06 -23.00
N LEU A 5 -3.29 34.48 -22.07
CA LEU A 5 -2.83 33.46 -21.13
C LEU A 5 -2.48 32.14 -21.83
N LEU A 6 -3.30 31.73 -22.81
CA LEU A 6 -3.07 30.52 -23.59
C LEU A 6 -1.82 30.68 -24.48
N ASN A 7 -1.66 31.83 -25.15
CA ASN A 7 -0.47 32.13 -25.93
C ASN A 7 0.78 32.20 -25.04
N THR A 8 0.71 32.75 -23.83
CA THR A 8 1.86 32.71 -22.90
C THR A 8 2.19 31.30 -22.45
N LEU A 9 1.18 30.45 -22.22
CA LEU A 9 1.38 29.04 -21.88
C LEU A 9 2.05 28.26 -23.00
N GLU A 10 1.58 28.44 -24.23
CA GLU A 10 2.14 27.77 -25.41
C GLU A 10 3.56 28.24 -25.68
N ASN A 11 3.84 29.54 -25.56
CA ASN A 11 5.19 30.08 -25.67
C ASN A 11 6.14 29.53 -24.60
N ILE A 12 5.69 29.40 -23.34
CA ILE A 12 6.50 28.83 -22.26
C ILE A 12 6.79 27.34 -22.55
N ALA A 13 5.78 26.57 -22.97
CA ALA A 13 5.97 25.16 -23.30
C ALA A 13 6.95 24.95 -24.46
N GLU A 14 6.85 25.74 -25.53
CA GLU A 14 7.79 25.69 -26.66
C GLU A 14 9.23 26.03 -26.26
N HIS A 15 9.40 27.03 -25.39
CA HIS A 15 10.72 27.43 -24.91
C HIS A 15 11.32 26.40 -23.96
N ILE A 16 10.53 25.80 -23.05
CA ILE A 16 10.99 24.67 -22.22
C ILE A 16 11.42 23.50 -23.12
N GLN A 17 10.64 23.19 -24.16
CA GLN A 17 11.01 22.15 -25.12
C GLN A 17 12.36 22.47 -25.77
N ARG A 18 12.57 23.70 -26.26
CA ARG A 18 13.83 24.13 -26.88
C ARG A 18 15.03 24.11 -25.93
N LEU A 19 14.89 24.68 -24.74
CA LEU A 19 15.96 24.77 -23.73
C LEU A 19 16.37 23.39 -23.23
N SER A 20 15.39 22.50 -23.08
CA SER A 20 15.65 21.16 -22.60
C SER A 20 16.17 20.20 -23.67
N ILE A 21 16.26 20.56 -24.96
CA ILE A 21 16.70 19.67 -26.07
C ILE A 21 18.01 18.93 -25.72
N ASN A 22 18.99 19.62 -25.15
CA ASN A 22 20.32 19.05 -24.84
C ASN A 22 20.37 18.35 -23.48
N ASN A 23 19.38 18.58 -22.62
CA ASN A 23 19.31 17.98 -21.29
C ASN A 23 18.50 16.68 -21.32
N ALA A 24 18.81 15.73 -20.43
CA ALA A 24 18.01 14.50 -20.34
C ALA A 24 16.58 14.76 -19.82
N LYS A 25 16.36 15.88 -19.13
CA LYS A 25 15.16 16.20 -18.34
C LYS A 25 14.91 17.71 -18.33
N ALA A 26 13.64 18.12 -18.30
CA ALA A 26 13.27 19.53 -18.11
C ALA A 26 13.18 19.90 -16.61
N THR A 27 13.78 21.02 -16.22
CA THR A 27 13.87 21.50 -14.84
C THR A 27 13.12 22.82 -14.63
N ASP A 28 12.99 23.22 -13.36
CA ASP A 28 12.48 24.53 -12.95
C ASP A 28 13.36 25.69 -13.44
N ASP A 29 14.66 25.46 -13.62
CA ASP A 29 15.56 26.42 -14.28
C ASP A 29 15.16 26.68 -15.74
N ASP A 30 14.72 25.64 -16.47
CA ASP A 30 14.21 25.80 -17.83
C ASP A 30 12.93 26.66 -17.84
N VAL A 31 12.07 26.50 -16.83
CA VAL A 31 10.83 27.28 -16.67
C VAL A 31 11.14 28.74 -16.38
N THR A 32 11.98 29.02 -15.39
CA THR A 32 12.33 30.39 -14.98
C THR A 32 13.06 31.14 -16.11
N THR A 33 13.92 30.44 -16.85
CA THR A 33 14.64 30.98 -18.02
C THR A 33 13.70 31.19 -19.20
N SER A 34 12.79 30.25 -19.45
CA SER A 34 11.80 30.30 -20.53
C SER A 34 10.83 31.46 -20.37
N ALA A 35 10.41 31.74 -19.14
CA ALA A 35 9.18 32.45 -18.95
C ALA A 35 9.32 33.98 -19.13
N LYS A 36 10.53 34.57 -19.11
CA LYS A 36 10.77 36.04 -19.24
C LYS A 36 9.74 36.90 -18.46
N VAL A 37 9.26 36.39 -17.33
CA VAL A 37 8.12 36.96 -16.58
C VAL A 37 8.60 37.98 -15.57
N SER A 38 7.70 38.84 -15.11
CA SER A 38 7.93 39.78 -14.02
C SER A 38 8.53 39.10 -12.77
N CYS A 39 9.37 39.83 -12.03
CA CYS A 39 9.98 39.36 -10.79
C CYS A 39 8.93 38.88 -9.75
N SER A 40 7.70 39.40 -9.81
CA SER A 40 6.55 38.92 -9.00
C SER A 40 6.19 37.46 -9.29
N CYS A 41 6.13 37.07 -10.57
CA CYS A 41 5.80 35.69 -10.96
C CYS A 41 6.88 34.68 -10.53
N ILE A 42 8.15 35.08 -10.59
CA ILE A 42 9.27 34.24 -10.12
C ILE A 42 9.21 34.06 -8.60
N LYS A 43 8.88 35.12 -7.85
CA LYS A 43 8.68 35.04 -6.39
C LYS A 43 7.52 34.10 -6.03
N ALA A 44 6.40 34.21 -6.73
CA ALA A 44 5.24 33.34 -6.53
C ALA A 44 5.59 31.86 -6.83
N ALA A 45 6.33 31.60 -7.90
CA ALA A 45 6.82 30.26 -8.23
C ALA A 45 7.71 29.68 -7.12
N ASN A 46 8.69 30.46 -6.63
CA ASN A 46 9.58 30.02 -5.55
C ASN A 46 8.83 29.79 -4.23
N GLN A 47 7.82 30.61 -3.93
CA GLN A 47 6.97 30.44 -2.75
C GLN A 47 6.14 29.16 -2.85
N ALA A 48 5.46 28.95 -3.98
CA ALA A 48 4.66 27.74 -4.23
C ALA A 48 5.53 26.47 -4.17
N MET A 49 6.74 26.53 -4.73
CA MET A 49 7.71 25.43 -4.66
C MET A 49 8.18 25.17 -3.23
N THR A 50 8.46 26.21 -2.45
CA THR A 50 8.85 26.06 -1.05
C THR A 50 7.74 25.41 -0.24
N MET A 51 6.48 25.83 -0.43
CA MET A 51 5.31 25.20 0.19
C MET A 51 5.12 23.75 -0.25
N TYR A 52 5.33 23.46 -1.54
CA TYR A 52 5.27 22.12 -2.08
C TYR A 52 6.31 21.16 -1.47
N CYS A 53 7.55 21.64 -1.29
CA CYS A 53 8.68 20.85 -0.78
C CYS A 53 8.71 20.73 0.76
N THR A 54 8.25 21.74 1.50
CA THR A 54 8.27 21.76 2.98
C THR A 54 7.14 20.96 3.63
N GLY A 55 6.23 20.42 2.82
CA GLY A 55 5.16 19.58 3.29
C GLY A 55 5.68 18.29 3.95
N GLY A 56 5.58 18.19 5.29
CA GLY A 56 5.92 16.98 6.05
C GLY A 56 5.01 15.78 5.73
N SER A 57 4.94 14.76 6.59
CA SER A 57 4.18 13.51 6.32
C SER A 57 2.68 13.70 5.97
N HIS A 58 2.10 14.86 6.31
CA HIS A 58 0.73 15.25 5.91
C HIS A 58 0.61 15.78 4.48
N ALA A 59 1.71 16.15 3.82
CA ALA A 59 1.72 16.65 2.45
C ALA A 59 1.43 15.56 1.42
N LEU A 60 1.73 14.30 1.76
CA LEU A 60 1.34 13.15 0.94
C LEU A 60 -0.18 12.90 0.93
N LYS A 61 -0.97 13.65 1.73
CA LYS A 61 -2.44 13.58 1.81
C LYS A 61 -3.14 14.80 1.19
N LYS A 62 -2.40 15.63 0.44
CA LYS A 62 -2.93 16.81 -0.24
C LYS A 62 -2.60 16.76 -1.73
N SER A 63 -3.55 17.14 -2.58
CA SER A 63 -3.33 17.33 -4.02
C SER A 63 -2.14 18.25 -4.30
N MET A 64 -1.48 18.10 -5.46
CA MET A 64 -0.30 18.92 -5.81
C MET A 64 -0.57 20.42 -5.68
N SER A 65 -1.77 20.88 -6.06
CA SER A 65 -2.19 22.26 -5.89
C SER A 65 -2.34 22.65 -4.42
N GLN A 66 -3.00 21.83 -3.60
CA GLN A 66 -3.14 22.09 -2.16
C GLN A 66 -1.83 22.05 -1.37
N ARG A 67 -0.83 21.28 -1.82
CA ARG A 67 0.52 21.28 -1.24
C ARG A 67 1.26 22.58 -1.53
N ALA A 68 1.12 23.08 -2.75
CA ALA A 68 1.72 24.33 -3.20
C ALA A 68 0.90 25.57 -2.79
N SER A 69 -0.26 25.38 -2.13
CA SER A 69 -1.24 26.43 -1.82
C SER A 69 -1.74 27.20 -3.06
N LEU A 70 -1.94 26.46 -4.15
CA LEU A 70 -2.39 26.96 -5.46
C LEU A 70 -3.88 26.67 -5.68
N HIS A 71 -4.57 27.59 -6.36
CA HIS A 71 -6.00 27.51 -6.66
C HIS A 71 -6.28 26.71 -7.94
N LEU A 72 -5.42 26.87 -8.95
CA LEU A 72 -5.46 26.13 -10.20
C LEU A 72 -4.97 24.70 -9.96
N SER A 73 -5.54 23.78 -10.72
CA SER A 73 -5.20 22.36 -10.61
C SER A 73 -3.86 22.09 -11.28
N VAL A 74 -2.82 21.96 -10.46
CA VAL A 74 -1.48 21.52 -10.88
C VAL A 74 -1.54 20.17 -11.61
N GLY A 75 -2.41 19.24 -11.19
CA GLY A 75 -2.57 17.95 -11.86
C GLY A 75 -3.09 18.07 -13.30
N LYS A 76 -4.05 18.97 -13.56
CA LYS A 76 -4.54 19.22 -14.93
C LYS A 76 -3.45 19.85 -15.80
N LEU A 77 -2.67 20.76 -15.24
CA LEU A 77 -1.53 21.35 -15.95
C LEU A 77 -0.43 20.32 -16.23
N PHE A 78 -0.17 19.40 -15.30
CA PHE A 78 0.74 18.28 -15.48
C PHE A 78 0.34 17.46 -16.72
N TYR A 79 -0.95 17.11 -16.81
CA TYR A 79 -1.46 16.36 -17.96
C TYR A 79 -1.32 17.14 -19.28
N TRP A 80 -1.69 18.43 -19.28
CA TRP A 80 -1.52 19.29 -20.46
C TRP A 80 -0.04 19.41 -20.89
N LEU A 81 0.89 19.53 -19.95
CA LEU A 81 2.33 19.56 -20.24
C LEU A 81 2.82 18.24 -20.84
N MET A 82 2.28 17.09 -20.41
CA MET A 82 2.61 15.81 -21.04
C MET A 82 2.16 15.74 -22.51
N GLU A 83 1.00 16.31 -22.84
CA GLU A 83 0.54 16.38 -24.24
C GLU A 83 1.41 17.33 -25.07
N LYS A 84 1.91 18.41 -24.48
CA LYS A 84 2.71 19.44 -25.17
C LYS A 84 4.21 19.16 -25.21
N LEU A 85 4.73 18.32 -24.30
CA LEU A 85 6.15 17.93 -24.20
C LEU A 85 6.31 16.42 -24.43
N PRO A 86 5.97 15.89 -25.62
CA PRO A 86 5.96 14.46 -25.88
C PRO A 86 7.35 13.85 -25.70
N GLY A 87 7.43 12.78 -24.91
CA GLY A 87 8.67 12.03 -24.68
C GLY A 87 9.72 12.77 -23.87
N LYS A 88 9.43 13.93 -23.27
CA LYS A 88 10.39 14.65 -22.42
C LYS A 88 10.05 14.48 -20.94
N PRO A 89 10.85 13.78 -20.12
CA PRO A 89 10.59 13.73 -18.69
C PRO A 89 10.85 15.12 -18.08
N PHE A 90 9.92 15.58 -17.23
CA PHE A 90 10.01 16.87 -16.55
C PHE A 90 9.77 16.72 -15.05
N SER A 91 10.33 17.64 -14.26
CA SER A 91 10.24 17.59 -12.80
C SER A 91 8.85 17.85 -12.25
N GLU A 92 8.49 17.24 -11.11
CA GLU A 92 7.28 17.60 -10.33
C GLU A 92 7.20 19.10 -10.04
N SER A 93 8.35 19.77 -9.96
CA SER A 93 8.47 21.22 -9.78
C SER A 93 7.99 22.01 -11.00
N VAL A 94 8.13 21.50 -12.21
CA VAL A 94 7.77 22.20 -13.46
C VAL A 94 6.29 22.58 -13.51
N PRO A 95 5.32 21.66 -13.36
CA PRO A 95 3.91 22.01 -13.35
C PRO A 95 3.54 22.88 -12.15
N VAL A 96 4.19 22.73 -10.99
CA VAL A 96 3.95 23.60 -9.83
C VAL A 96 4.37 25.04 -10.14
N CYS A 97 5.59 25.24 -10.68
CA CYS A 97 6.10 26.54 -11.08
C CYS A 97 5.22 27.21 -12.14
N ILE A 98 4.87 26.49 -13.21
CA ILE A 98 4.03 27.07 -14.27
C ILE A 98 2.64 27.42 -13.73
N THR A 99 2.05 26.58 -12.88
CA THR A 99 0.75 26.88 -12.26
C THR A 99 0.81 28.16 -11.42
N ALA A 100 1.86 28.31 -10.61
CA ALA A 100 2.07 29.50 -9.78
C ALA A 100 2.29 30.78 -10.62
N ILE A 101 3.08 30.68 -11.69
CA ILE A 101 3.31 31.78 -12.64
C ILE A 101 1.99 32.20 -13.28
N LEU A 102 1.14 31.25 -13.66
CA LEU A 102 -0.17 31.55 -14.25
C LEU A 102 -1.10 32.22 -13.26
N GLU A 103 -1.19 31.72 -12.03
CA GLU A 103 -2.01 32.35 -10.98
C GLU A 103 -1.57 33.79 -10.72
N GLN A 104 -0.26 34.02 -10.60
CA GLN A 104 0.28 35.36 -10.34
C GLN A 104 0.08 36.30 -11.53
N ALA A 105 0.28 35.82 -12.75
CA ALA A 105 0.03 36.62 -13.95
C ALA A 105 -1.46 36.96 -14.09
N LEU A 106 -2.34 36.02 -13.74
CA LEU A 106 -3.79 36.21 -13.78
C LEU A 106 -4.24 37.20 -12.69
N GLU A 107 -3.68 37.10 -11.49
CA GLU A 107 -3.89 38.07 -10.41
C GLU A 107 -3.42 39.47 -10.81
N GLU A 108 -2.23 39.60 -11.39
CA GLU A 108 -1.69 40.89 -11.83
C GLU A 108 -2.51 41.49 -12.98
N LEU A 109 -3.01 40.66 -13.90
CA LEU A 109 -3.92 41.09 -14.97
C LEU A 109 -5.28 41.52 -14.42
N LEU A 110 -5.87 40.77 -13.49
CA LEU A 110 -7.14 41.12 -12.85
C LEU A 110 -7.00 42.39 -12.01
N PHE A 111 -5.91 42.54 -11.25
CA PHE A 111 -5.61 43.75 -10.49
C PHE A 111 -5.55 44.99 -11.39
N ARG A 112 -4.92 44.87 -12.57
CA ARG A 112 -4.84 45.96 -13.57
C ARG A 112 -6.17 46.27 -14.25
N LEU A 113 -7.08 45.30 -14.36
CA LEU A 113 -8.36 45.46 -15.05
C LEU A 113 -9.51 45.86 -14.11
N CYS A 114 -9.41 45.52 -12.81
CA CYS A 114 -10.47 45.75 -11.83
C CYS A 114 -10.32 47.06 -11.04
N ILE A 115 -9.32 47.89 -11.30
CA ILE A 115 -9.09 49.13 -10.54
C ILE A 115 -8.83 50.36 -11.43
N PRO A 116 -9.76 51.34 -11.38
CA PRO A 116 -9.48 52.71 -10.98
C PRO A 116 -9.85 52.90 -9.49
N GLY A 117 -8.87 52.98 -8.58
CA GLY A 117 -9.07 53.10 -7.11
C GLY A 117 -8.50 51.95 -6.25
N ARG A 118 -7.35 52.19 -5.61
CA ARG A 118 -6.55 51.26 -4.79
C ARG A 118 -7.33 50.56 -3.66
N GLU A 119 -7.79 49.34 -3.88
CA GLU A 119 -8.12 48.41 -2.78
C GLU A 119 -7.45 47.04 -3.05
N ASP A 120 -6.79 46.49 -2.03
CA ASP A 120 -6.17 45.16 -2.08
C ASP A 120 -7.27 44.11 -2.30
N ILE A 121 -7.14 43.32 -3.37
CA ILE A 121 -8.09 42.25 -3.67
C ILE A 121 -7.88 41.13 -2.66
N THR A 122 -8.86 40.89 -1.80
CA THR A 122 -8.85 39.74 -0.90
C THR A 122 -9.03 38.44 -1.68
N HIS A 123 -8.42 37.34 -1.22
CA HIS A 123 -8.52 36.00 -1.84
C HIS A 123 -9.96 35.55 -2.11
N GLN A 124 -10.94 35.99 -1.31
CA GLN A 124 -12.36 35.70 -1.52
C GLN A 124 -12.93 36.39 -2.77
N LYS A 125 -12.57 37.65 -2.99
CA LYS A 125 -13.02 38.45 -4.14
C LYS A 125 -12.38 37.94 -5.45
N PHE A 126 -11.14 37.45 -5.38
CA PHE A 126 -10.49 36.76 -6.51
C PHE A 126 -11.24 35.48 -6.94
N ASN A 127 -11.65 34.65 -5.97
CA ASN A 127 -12.43 33.43 -6.24
C ASN A 127 -13.81 33.75 -6.83
N GLU A 128 -14.46 34.83 -6.37
CA GLU A 128 -15.73 35.29 -6.91
C GLU A 128 -15.59 35.74 -8.38
N ILE A 129 -14.57 36.53 -8.71
CA ILE A 129 -14.30 37.03 -10.06
C ILE A 129 -13.91 35.90 -11.03
N THR A 130 -13.07 34.97 -10.60
CA THR A 130 -12.68 33.81 -11.42
C THR A 130 -13.85 32.86 -11.66
N SER A 131 -14.75 32.68 -10.68
CA SER A 131 -15.95 31.83 -10.83
C SER A 131 -17.01 32.44 -11.76
N THR A 132 -17.08 33.77 -11.85
CA THR A 132 -18.06 34.49 -12.68
C THR A 132 -17.62 34.65 -14.14
N HIS A 133 -16.31 34.64 -14.41
CA HIS A 133 -15.77 34.72 -15.77
C HIS A 133 -15.89 33.40 -16.55
N LYS A 134 -17.04 33.21 -17.22
CA LYS A 134 -17.34 32.03 -18.06
C LYS A 134 -16.24 31.66 -19.06
N SER A 135 -15.54 32.63 -19.66
CA SER A 135 -14.47 32.38 -20.65
C SER A 135 -13.20 31.80 -20.00
N LEU A 136 -12.78 32.31 -18.84
CA LEU A 136 -11.66 31.76 -18.07
C LEU A 136 -11.99 30.36 -17.53
N VAL A 137 -13.20 30.19 -16.98
CA VAL A 137 -13.71 28.88 -16.55
C VAL A 137 -13.74 27.89 -17.72
N SER A 138 -14.20 28.32 -18.90
CA SER A 138 -14.22 27.48 -20.10
C SER A 138 -12.82 27.18 -20.64
N CYS A 139 -11.87 28.10 -20.53
CA CYS A 139 -10.48 27.93 -20.95
C CYS A 139 -9.76 26.92 -20.03
N LEU A 140 -9.87 27.09 -18.71
CA LEU A 140 -9.37 26.15 -17.71
C LEU A 140 -10.07 24.78 -17.83
N ALA A 141 -11.37 24.76 -18.15
CA ALA A 141 -12.09 23.53 -18.48
C ALA A 141 -11.65 22.91 -19.81
N SER A 142 -11.22 23.71 -20.80
CA SER A 142 -10.73 23.21 -22.10
C SER A 142 -9.35 22.55 -22.01
N MET A 143 -8.50 23.00 -21.06
CA MET A 143 -7.29 22.29 -20.66
C MET A 143 -7.60 20.90 -20.05
N CYS A 144 -8.87 20.61 -19.76
CA CYS A 144 -9.35 19.35 -19.19
C CYS A 144 -10.00 18.40 -20.22
N LYS A 145 -9.81 18.58 -21.53
CA LYS A 145 -10.33 17.63 -22.53
C LYS A 145 -9.61 16.28 -22.40
N GLN A 146 -10.01 15.48 -21.41
CA GLN A 146 -9.70 14.06 -21.37
C GLN A 146 -10.32 13.45 -22.63
N LYS A 147 -9.52 12.77 -23.46
CA LYS A 147 -10.08 11.95 -24.54
C LYS A 147 -11.08 10.98 -23.91
N GLU A 148 -12.36 11.14 -24.24
CA GLU A 148 -13.39 10.15 -23.89
C GLU A 148 -13.05 8.87 -24.65
N VAL A 149 -12.64 7.83 -23.93
CA VAL A 149 -12.50 6.48 -24.48
C VAL A 149 -13.19 5.54 -23.50
N ASP A 150 -14.02 4.67 -24.04
CA ASP A 150 -15.03 3.88 -23.33
C ASP A 150 -14.48 3.13 -22.11
N SER A 151 -15.21 3.26 -21.00
CA SER A 151 -14.91 2.62 -19.73
C SER A 151 -15.68 1.32 -19.59
N ALA A 152 -15.08 0.18 -19.92
CA ALA A 152 -15.57 -1.13 -19.49
C ALA A 152 -14.43 -2.14 -19.45
N VAL A 153 -13.71 -2.18 -18.32
CA VAL A 153 -12.55 -3.06 -18.19
C VAL A 153 -12.51 -3.62 -16.77
N VAL A 154 -13.22 -4.73 -16.56
CA VAL A 154 -13.04 -5.60 -15.38
C VAL A 154 -11.89 -6.55 -15.72
N LEU A 155 -10.65 -6.14 -15.48
CA LEU A 155 -9.49 -6.97 -15.81
C LEU A 155 -8.99 -7.80 -14.63
N SER A 156 -8.78 -9.08 -14.92
CA SER A 156 -7.87 -9.93 -14.18
C SER A 156 -6.47 -9.29 -14.11
N LYS A 157 -5.65 -9.68 -13.13
CA LYS A 157 -4.26 -9.17 -12.97
C LYS A 157 -3.44 -9.28 -14.28
N VAL A 158 -3.67 -10.36 -15.04
CA VAL A 158 -3.00 -10.64 -16.33
C VAL A 158 -3.51 -9.69 -17.41
N GLY A 159 -4.83 -9.52 -17.51
CA GLY A 159 -5.42 -8.61 -18.50
C GLY A 159 -4.99 -7.16 -18.30
N LEU A 160 -4.91 -6.70 -17.05
CA LEU A 160 -4.50 -5.32 -16.73
C LEU A 160 -3.07 -5.04 -17.18
N LEU A 161 -2.17 -5.98 -16.92
CA LEU A 161 -0.77 -5.87 -17.33
C LEU A 161 -0.61 -5.89 -18.86
N GLN A 162 -1.41 -6.70 -19.55
CA GLN A 162 -1.43 -6.74 -21.01
C GLN A 162 -1.86 -5.39 -21.59
N SER A 163 -2.97 -4.81 -21.11
CA SER A 163 -3.43 -3.49 -21.59
C SER A 163 -2.44 -2.37 -21.33
N ILE A 164 -1.70 -2.41 -20.20
CA ILE A 164 -0.63 -1.44 -19.91
C ILE A 164 0.49 -1.57 -20.95
N ASN A 165 0.89 -2.80 -21.28
CA ASN A 165 1.95 -3.06 -22.25
C ASN A 165 1.53 -2.67 -23.66
N GLU A 166 0.27 -2.91 -24.04
CA GLU A 166 -0.31 -2.50 -25.33
C GLU A 166 -0.33 -0.97 -25.46
N CYS A 167 -0.91 -0.25 -24.48
CA CYS A 167 -0.92 1.21 -24.50
C CYS A 167 0.49 1.81 -24.55
N ARG A 168 1.44 1.18 -23.86
CA ARG A 168 2.83 1.63 -23.87
C ARG A 168 3.52 1.35 -25.21
N ALA A 169 3.25 0.22 -25.83
CA ALA A 169 3.79 -0.10 -27.15
C ALA A 169 3.28 0.90 -28.20
N GLU A 170 2.00 1.26 -28.15
CA GLU A 170 1.40 2.29 -29.01
C GLU A 170 2.04 3.66 -28.80
N ASP A 171 2.23 4.09 -27.54
CA ASP A 171 2.90 5.33 -27.21
C ASP A 171 4.34 5.33 -27.76
N VAL A 172 5.13 4.29 -27.47
CA VAL A 172 6.51 4.17 -27.97
C VAL A 172 6.58 4.20 -29.50
N ALA A 173 5.64 3.54 -30.19
CA ALA A 173 5.57 3.53 -31.65
C ALA A 173 5.26 4.93 -32.22
N GLN A 174 4.29 5.64 -31.65
CA GLN A 174 3.95 7.02 -32.07
C GLN A 174 5.12 8.00 -31.90
N TYR A 175 5.93 7.84 -30.84
CA TYR A 175 7.05 8.74 -30.56
C TYR A 175 8.37 8.34 -31.25
N ALA A 176 8.52 7.07 -31.66
CA ALA A 176 9.69 6.60 -32.40
C ALA A 176 9.83 7.29 -33.78
N GLU A 177 8.72 7.67 -34.42
CA GLU A 177 8.75 8.45 -35.66
C GLU A 177 9.30 9.88 -35.45
N PHE A 178 9.09 10.48 -34.27
CA PHE A 178 9.58 11.82 -33.93
C PHE A 178 11.05 11.85 -33.51
N LEU A 179 11.60 10.71 -33.07
CA LEU A 179 12.94 10.58 -32.46
C LEU A 179 14.02 9.97 -33.38
N GLN A 180 13.83 10.01 -34.71
CA GLN A 180 14.87 9.59 -35.68
C GLN A 180 16.22 10.33 -35.51
N TRP A 181 16.30 11.37 -34.68
CA TRP A 181 17.50 12.18 -34.47
C TRP A 181 18.35 11.84 -33.23
N SER A 182 17.93 10.94 -32.33
CA SER A 182 18.80 10.48 -31.22
C SER A 182 19.04 8.98 -31.28
N ARG A 183 19.91 8.55 -32.20
CA ARG A 183 20.52 7.22 -32.16
C ARG A 183 21.32 7.09 -30.85
N GLN A 184 21.09 6.00 -30.12
CA GLN A 184 21.73 5.64 -28.84
C GLN A 184 21.12 6.27 -27.58
N LYS A 185 19.92 5.84 -27.22
CA LYS A 185 19.58 5.48 -25.84
C LYS A 185 18.37 4.56 -25.90
N GLN A 186 18.62 3.25 -25.90
CA GLN A 186 17.60 2.29 -25.48
C GLN A 186 17.14 2.75 -24.11
N ARG A 187 15.99 3.41 -24.02
CA ARG A 187 15.32 3.61 -22.73
C ARG A 187 15.12 2.20 -22.18
N SER A 188 15.66 1.95 -20.99
CA SER A 188 15.37 0.72 -20.26
C SER A 188 13.87 0.52 -20.29
N LEU A 189 13.42 -0.66 -20.71
CA LEU A 189 12.00 -1.02 -20.74
C LEU A 189 11.48 -0.96 -19.30
N VAL A 190 11.08 0.22 -18.83
CA VAL A 190 10.55 0.42 -17.47
C VAL A 190 9.49 -0.66 -17.19
N GLN A 191 9.57 -1.43 -16.13
CA GLN A 191 8.62 -2.54 -15.90
C GLN A 191 7.64 -2.19 -14.80
N MET A 192 6.41 -2.70 -14.88
CA MET A 192 5.42 -2.52 -13.83
C MET A 192 5.76 -3.42 -12.63
N SER A 193 5.92 -2.87 -11.43
CA SER A 193 6.13 -3.65 -10.22
C SER A 193 4.81 -4.31 -9.75
N SER A 194 4.93 -5.33 -8.90
CA SER A 194 3.77 -5.96 -8.27
C SER A 194 3.00 -5.00 -7.35
N SER A 195 3.71 -4.13 -6.61
CA SER A 195 3.11 -3.12 -5.74
C SER A 195 2.39 -2.03 -6.55
N GLY A 196 3.00 -1.57 -7.64
CA GLY A 196 2.41 -0.62 -8.59
C GLY A 196 1.15 -1.18 -9.24
N LEU A 197 1.18 -2.43 -9.74
CA LEU A 197 0.03 -3.07 -10.36
C LEU A 197 -1.14 -3.26 -9.39
N GLN A 198 -0.86 -3.61 -8.14
CA GLN A 198 -1.87 -3.74 -7.10
C GLN A 198 -2.47 -2.38 -6.70
N CYS A 199 -1.64 -1.35 -6.59
CA CYS A 199 -2.05 0.03 -6.34
C CYS A 199 -2.95 0.55 -7.47
N LEU A 200 -2.60 0.28 -8.73
CA LEU A 200 -3.36 0.70 -9.90
C LEU A 200 -4.72 0.01 -9.95
N ARG A 201 -4.75 -1.30 -9.67
CA ARG A 201 -5.99 -2.07 -9.59
C ARG A 201 -6.92 -1.54 -8.50
N TYR A 202 -6.39 -1.06 -7.37
CA TYR A 202 -7.20 -0.42 -6.34
C TYR A 202 -7.89 0.84 -6.88
N PHE A 203 -7.15 1.76 -7.51
CA PHE A 203 -7.72 3.00 -8.00
C PHE A 203 -8.72 2.80 -9.15
N ILE A 204 -8.45 1.86 -10.05
CA ILE A 204 -9.36 1.51 -11.15
C ILE A 204 -10.60 0.76 -10.63
N GLY A 205 -10.43 -0.15 -9.67
CA GLY A 205 -11.50 -1.00 -9.15
C GLY A 205 -12.47 -0.31 -8.19
N ASN A 206 -12.02 0.68 -7.40
CA ASN A 206 -12.81 1.26 -6.32
C ASN A 206 -13.76 2.39 -6.75
N LYS A 207 -13.77 2.80 -8.04
CA LYS A 207 -14.60 3.91 -8.55
C LYS A 207 -15.85 3.52 -9.36
N GLN A 208 -16.25 2.25 -9.38
CA GLN A 208 -17.54 1.88 -9.99
C GLN A 208 -18.77 2.37 -9.20
N SER A 209 -18.61 3.02 -8.03
CA SER A 209 -19.72 3.37 -7.13
C SER A 209 -20.15 4.85 -7.09
N SER A 210 -19.50 5.79 -7.79
CA SER A 210 -20.01 7.18 -7.79
C SER A 210 -19.71 7.94 -9.08
N THR A 211 -20.73 8.02 -9.94
CA THR A 211 -21.11 9.13 -10.86
C THR A 211 -20.08 9.79 -11.79
N SER A 212 -18.82 9.40 -11.82
CA SER A 212 -17.83 9.89 -12.80
C SER A 212 -17.40 8.77 -13.74
N LYS A 213 -17.58 8.96 -15.05
CA LYS A 213 -17.06 8.08 -16.12
C LYS A 213 -15.59 7.70 -15.81
N GLY A 214 -15.23 6.44 -16.00
CA GLY A 214 -13.90 5.93 -15.63
C GLY A 214 -12.78 6.58 -16.46
N VAL A 215 -11.63 6.86 -15.84
CA VAL A 215 -10.47 7.40 -16.56
C VAL A 215 -9.80 6.29 -17.38
N PRO A 216 -9.53 6.50 -18.69
CA PRO A 216 -8.87 5.52 -19.54
C PRO A 216 -7.51 5.05 -19.01
N ILE A 217 -7.20 3.76 -19.20
CA ILE A 217 -5.94 3.17 -18.75
C ILE A 217 -4.72 3.79 -19.43
N ALA A 218 -4.85 4.27 -20.67
CA ALA A 218 -3.80 4.98 -21.38
C ALA A 218 -3.30 6.21 -20.60
N ASN A 219 -4.21 6.95 -19.94
CA ASN A 219 -3.83 8.13 -19.15
C ASN A 219 -3.05 7.74 -17.89
N TRP A 220 -3.44 6.65 -17.23
CA TRP A 220 -2.69 6.08 -16.11
C TRP A 220 -1.29 5.66 -16.53
N THR A 221 -1.19 4.90 -17.62
CA THR A 221 0.07 4.41 -18.18
C THR A 221 1.02 5.55 -18.50
N ARG A 222 0.56 6.60 -19.18
CA ARG A 222 1.43 7.74 -19.50
C ARG A 222 2.03 8.38 -18.25
N ILE A 223 1.19 8.71 -17.26
CA ILE A 223 1.63 9.48 -16.09
C ILE A 223 2.51 8.64 -15.15
N MET A 224 2.15 7.40 -14.85
CA MET A 224 2.94 6.57 -13.91
C MET A 224 4.32 6.23 -14.47
N PHE A 225 4.43 6.03 -15.79
CA PHE A 225 5.72 5.84 -16.45
C PHE A 225 6.54 7.13 -16.50
N ALA A 226 5.92 8.30 -16.67
CA ALA A 226 6.61 9.58 -16.60
C ALA A 226 7.25 9.82 -15.22
N PHE A 227 6.58 9.43 -14.12
CA PHE A 227 7.15 9.49 -12.77
C PHE A 227 8.34 8.53 -12.57
N ALA A 228 8.23 7.30 -13.06
CA ALA A 228 9.34 6.34 -13.01
C ALA A 228 10.54 6.83 -13.83
N GLU A 229 10.31 7.38 -15.03
CA GLU A 229 11.36 7.98 -15.86
C GLU A 229 11.99 9.22 -15.20
N HIS A 230 11.18 10.05 -14.52
CA HIS A 230 11.65 11.26 -13.83
C HIS A 230 12.71 10.96 -12.77
N ARG A 231 12.51 9.90 -11.99
CA ARG A 231 13.44 9.45 -10.96
C ARG A 231 14.49 8.48 -11.49
N MET A 232 14.57 8.31 -12.81
CA MET A 232 15.50 7.42 -13.51
C MET A 232 15.37 5.94 -13.09
N SER A 233 14.15 5.50 -12.75
CA SER A 233 13.85 4.13 -12.39
C SER A 233 13.53 3.28 -13.61
N SER A 234 13.99 2.03 -13.60
CA SER A 234 13.58 1.00 -14.56
C SER A 234 12.30 0.27 -14.13
N THR A 235 11.66 0.67 -13.05
CA THR A 235 10.40 0.08 -12.57
C THR A 235 9.40 1.15 -12.13
N VAL A 236 8.11 0.92 -12.40
CA VAL A 236 6.98 1.69 -11.87
C VAL A 236 6.53 1.03 -10.57
N ASP A 237 6.55 1.75 -9.46
CA ASP A 237 6.12 1.27 -8.15
C ASP A 237 4.79 1.90 -7.66
N ASP A 238 4.39 1.58 -6.44
CA ASP A 238 3.17 2.09 -5.82
C ASP A 238 3.19 3.61 -5.59
N VAL A 239 4.38 4.21 -5.43
CA VAL A 239 4.52 5.66 -5.30
C VAL A 239 4.23 6.33 -6.63
N ASP A 240 4.78 5.81 -7.73
CA ASP A 240 4.54 6.33 -9.07
C ASP A 240 3.04 6.28 -9.44
N VAL A 241 2.35 5.21 -9.05
CA VAL A 241 0.89 5.06 -9.26
C VAL A 241 0.06 5.97 -8.36
N GLN A 242 0.48 6.21 -7.12
CA GLN A 242 -0.18 7.19 -6.24
C GLN A 242 -0.02 8.62 -6.77
N GLN A 243 1.16 8.96 -7.29
CA GLN A 243 1.36 10.26 -7.95
C GLN A 243 0.49 10.39 -9.21
N ALA A 244 0.39 9.33 -10.02
CA ALA A 244 -0.54 9.29 -11.14
C ALA A 244 -2.00 9.47 -10.69
N ALA A 245 -2.41 8.85 -9.58
CA ALA A 245 -3.74 9.02 -9.01
C ALA A 245 -4.02 10.46 -8.56
N ARG A 246 -3.02 11.17 -8.00
CA ARG A 246 -3.14 12.60 -7.67
C ARG A 246 -3.38 13.46 -8.89
N VAL A 247 -2.69 13.16 -9.99
CA VAL A 247 -2.83 13.90 -11.25
C VAL A 247 -4.18 13.61 -11.91
N VAL A 248 -4.54 12.34 -12.02
CA VAL A 248 -5.70 11.86 -12.79
C VAL A 248 -7.02 12.02 -12.03
N LEU A 249 -7.02 11.65 -10.75
CA LEU A 249 -8.23 11.55 -9.93
C LEU A 249 -8.34 12.65 -8.88
N GLY A 250 -7.28 13.43 -8.66
CA GLY A 250 -7.23 14.43 -7.59
C GLY A 250 -7.29 13.82 -6.18
N CYS A 251 -7.01 12.53 -6.03
CA CYS A 251 -7.08 11.81 -4.74
C CYS A 251 -5.71 11.27 -4.32
N ASP A 252 -5.46 11.28 -3.01
CA ASP A 252 -4.09 11.33 -2.49
C ASP A 252 -3.41 10.00 -2.19
N CYS A 253 -4.11 8.90 -1.96
CA CYS A 253 -3.46 7.63 -1.60
C CYS A 253 -4.36 6.44 -1.92
N ALA A 254 -3.79 5.35 -2.43
CA ALA A 254 -4.33 4.04 -2.09
C ALA A 254 -4.09 3.89 -0.57
N PRO A 255 -5.07 3.40 0.22
CA PRO A 255 -4.78 3.11 1.62
C PRO A 255 -3.55 2.19 1.64
N PRO A 256 -2.62 2.34 2.59
CA PRO A 256 -1.64 1.30 2.82
C PRO A 256 -2.46 0.02 3.00
N LEU A 257 -2.30 -0.95 2.10
CA LEU A 257 -2.96 -2.24 2.24
C LEU A 257 -2.19 -3.00 3.33
N ILE A 258 -2.40 -2.54 4.54
CA ILE A 258 -2.38 -3.34 5.74
C ILE A 258 -3.85 -3.61 5.99
N THR A 259 -4.25 -4.86 6.14
CA THR A 259 -5.43 -5.16 6.94
C THR A 259 -5.14 -4.67 8.38
N THR A 260 -5.36 -3.38 8.65
CA THR A 260 -5.21 -2.77 9.98
C THR A 260 -6.57 -2.39 10.53
N ASN A 261 -7.06 -3.21 11.46
CA ASN A 261 -8.01 -2.76 12.46
C ASN A 261 -7.30 -1.76 13.39
N ILE A 262 -7.33 -0.46 13.08
CA ILE A 262 -6.71 0.56 13.95
C ILE A 262 -7.59 0.74 15.20
N ARG A 263 -7.17 0.13 16.33
CA ARG A 263 -7.67 0.46 17.67
C ARG A 263 -7.06 1.80 18.12
N LYS A 264 -7.81 2.64 18.86
CA LYS A 264 -7.28 3.87 19.47
C LYS A 264 -6.32 3.49 20.61
N TYR A 265 -5.09 3.99 20.57
CA TYR A 265 -3.98 3.61 21.46
C TYR A 265 -3.86 4.46 22.74
N THR A 266 -4.90 5.21 23.12
CA THR A 266 -4.80 6.21 24.21
C THR A 266 -4.52 5.61 25.60
N ASP A 267 -4.67 4.29 25.76
CA ASP A 267 -4.59 3.62 27.06
C ASP A 267 -3.38 2.66 27.18
N LEU A 268 -2.49 2.59 26.18
CA LEU A 268 -1.36 1.65 26.18
C LEU A 268 -0.07 2.28 26.70
N SER A 269 0.61 1.59 27.61
CA SER A 269 1.98 1.92 28.03
C SER A 269 2.94 1.88 26.83
N LEU A 270 4.05 2.64 26.89
CA LEU A 270 5.06 2.66 25.82
C LEU A 270 5.55 1.24 25.47
N ALA A 271 5.69 0.38 26.47
CA ALA A 271 6.04 -1.03 26.27
C ALA A 271 4.93 -1.81 25.53
N GLY A 272 3.66 -1.55 25.86
CA GLY A 272 2.51 -2.12 25.14
C GLY A 272 2.42 -1.64 23.70
N ALA A 273 2.66 -0.35 23.45
CA ALA A 273 2.68 0.23 22.11
C ALA A 273 3.82 -0.33 21.25
N ARG A 274 5.04 -0.45 21.80
CA ARG A 274 6.19 -1.08 21.11
C ARG A 274 5.88 -2.53 20.73
N LYS A 275 5.26 -3.27 21.64
CA LYS A 275 4.87 -4.65 21.40
C LYS A 275 3.83 -4.76 20.28
N GLU A 276 2.73 -4.02 20.36
CA GLU A 276 1.71 -4.02 19.28
C GLU A 276 2.34 -3.63 17.94
N PHE A 277 3.17 -2.58 17.90
CA PHE A 277 3.87 -2.15 16.69
C PHE A 277 4.80 -3.23 16.12
N ALA A 278 5.53 -3.97 16.97
CA ALA A 278 6.35 -5.10 16.53
C ALA A 278 5.51 -6.22 15.91
N PHE A 279 4.32 -6.51 16.45
CA PHE A 279 3.39 -7.48 15.87
C PHE A 279 2.88 -7.02 14.49
N TYR A 280 2.54 -5.73 14.33
CA TYR A 280 2.15 -5.20 13.03
C TYR A 280 3.28 -5.24 12.00
N LEU A 281 4.51 -4.89 12.43
CA LEU A 281 5.69 -4.99 11.57
C LEU A 281 5.96 -6.42 11.13
N ALA A 282 5.86 -7.39 12.03
CA ALA A 282 6.02 -8.80 11.67
C ALA A 282 4.91 -9.30 10.72
N ALA A 283 3.66 -8.83 10.90
CA ALA A 283 2.53 -9.18 10.04
C ALA A 283 2.65 -8.66 8.59
N SER A 284 3.58 -7.75 8.32
CA SER A 284 3.86 -7.24 6.97
C SER A 284 4.61 -8.25 6.06
N GLY A 285 5.07 -9.38 6.61
CA GLY A 285 5.60 -10.51 5.84
C GLY A 285 7.00 -10.33 5.23
N SER A 286 7.65 -9.18 5.44
CA SER A 286 9.03 -8.95 5.00
C SER A 286 10.04 -9.47 6.01
N SER A 287 11.04 -10.21 5.54
CA SER A 287 12.15 -10.71 6.37
C SER A 287 12.88 -9.59 7.11
N ASN A 288 13.06 -8.42 6.49
CA ASN A 288 13.71 -7.26 7.11
C ASN A 288 12.86 -6.68 8.25
N HIS A 289 11.53 -6.69 8.10
CA HIS A 289 10.61 -6.21 9.13
C HIS A 289 10.56 -7.15 10.33
N VAL A 290 10.78 -8.45 10.14
CA VAL A 290 10.92 -9.43 11.22
C VAL A 290 12.14 -9.13 12.11
N HIS A 291 13.28 -8.76 11.51
CA HIS A 291 14.48 -8.37 12.27
C HIS A 291 14.27 -7.06 13.03
N ASN A 292 13.55 -6.09 12.44
CA ASN A 292 13.20 -4.84 13.11
C ASN A 292 12.21 -5.08 14.26
N ALA A 293 11.21 -5.93 14.06
CA ALA A 293 10.27 -6.32 15.11
C ALA A 293 10.98 -7.00 16.30
N ALA A 294 11.96 -7.86 16.01
CA ALA A 294 12.83 -8.48 17.00
C ALA A 294 13.64 -7.46 17.81
N ALA A 295 14.22 -6.47 17.14
CA ALA A 295 14.95 -5.38 17.80
C ALA A 295 14.03 -4.55 18.72
N ILE A 296 12.79 -4.26 18.29
CA ILE A 296 11.81 -3.49 19.07
C ILE A 296 11.36 -4.24 20.33
N LEU A 297 11.26 -5.58 20.27
CA LEU A 297 10.90 -6.42 21.40
C LEU A 297 12.04 -6.62 22.41
N ALA A 298 13.27 -6.21 22.07
CA ALA A 298 14.43 -6.15 22.97
C ALA A 298 14.66 -7.42 23.79
N GLY A 299 14.51 -8.60 23.16
CA GLY A 299 14.72 -9.89 23.82
C GLY A 299 13.47 -10.52 24.44
N ASN A 300 12.29 -9.90 24.34
CA ASN A 300 11.03 -10.51 24.78
C ASN A 300 10.45 -11.44 23.70
N TRP A 301 11.10 -12.59 23.52
CA TRP A 301 10.76 -13.61 22.51
C TRP A 301 9.47 -14.39 22.81
N THR A 302 8.89 -14.22 24.01
CA THR A 302 7.64 -14.87 24.45
C THR A 302 6.46 -13.91 24.47
N ALA A 303 6.62 -12.71 23.91
CA ALA A 303 5.57 -11.70 23.88
C ALA A 303 4.33 -12.20 23.12
N THR A 304 3.15 -12.00 23.72
CA THR A 304 1.83 -12.36 23.14
C THR A 304 0.91 -11.15 22.92
N ASN A 305 0.24 -11.04 21.76
CA ASN A 305 -0.68 -9.94 21.47
C ASN A 305 -1.92 -9.93 22.40
N GLN A 306 -2.84 -9.00 22.18
CA GLN A 306 -4.10 -8.90 22.95
C GLN A 306 -4.96 -10.18 22.95
N PHE A 307 -4.83 -11.03 21.93
CA PHE A 307 -5.54 -12.31 21.81
C PHE A 307 -4.83 -13.47 22.51
N GLY A 308 -3.61 -13.24 23.00
CA GLY A 308 -2.77 -14.29 23.59
C GLY A 308 -1.88 -15.03 22.58
N LEU A 309 -1.84 -14.58 21.32
CA LEU A 309 -1.03 -15.20 20.27
C LEU A 309 0.41 -14.67 20.31
N SER A 310 1.38 -15.57 20.22
CA SER A 310 2.78 -15.23 19.93
C SER A 310 2.96 -14.79 18.47
N LEU A 311 4.08 -14.12 18.16
CA LEU A 311 4.43 -13.76 16.77
C LEU A 311 4.43 -14.98 15.83
N LEU A 312 4.91 -16.13 16.32
CA LEU A 312 4.92 -17.37 15.56
C LEU A 312 3.51 -17.89 15.29
N SER A 313 2.62 -17.88 16.30
CA SER A 313 1.23 -18.29 16.09
C SER A 313 0.47 -17.36 15.14
N GLU A 314 0.77 -16.05 15.16
CA GLU A 314 0.21 -15.08 14.21
C GLU A 314 0.66 -15.38 12.77
N ALA A 315 1.96 -15.65 12.57
CA ALA A 315 2.49 -16.04 11.26
C ALA A 315 1.86 -17.33 10.73
N VAL A 316 1.65 -18.32 11.61
CA VAL A 316 0.96 -19.59 11.27
C VAL A 316 -0.50 -19.34 10.88
N ILE A 317 -1.24 -18.54 11.65
CA ILE A 317 -2.65 -18.22 11.35
C ILE A 317 -2.77 -17.52 9.99
N ARG A 318 -1.80 -16.66 9.65
CA ARG A 318 -1.69 -15.99 8.35
C ARG A 318 -1.15 -16.88 7.23
N SER A 319 -0.69 -18.09 7.57
CA SER A 319 -0.03 -19.04 6.65
C SER A 319 1.21 -18.45 5.95
N ASP A 320 1.94 -17.57 6.65
CA ASP A 320 3.16 -16.94 6.15
C ASP A 320 4.39 -17.77 6.55
N THR A 321 4.83 -18.64 5.64
CA THR A 321 5.95 -19.55 5.86
C THR A 321 7.30 -18.84 5.92
N GLU A 322 7.47 -17.72 5.22
CA GLU A 322 8.72 -16.97 5.17
C GLU A 322 8.92 -16.13 6.43
N ALA A 323 7.85 -15.47 6.90
CA ALA A 323 7.87 -14.82 8.20
C ALA A 323 8.11 -15.83 9.32
N LEU A 324 7.44 -16.99 9.28
CA LEU A 324 7.64 -18.07 10.24
C LEU A 324 9.10 -18.55 10.26
N ARG A 325 9.69 -18.83 9.10
CA ARG A 325 11.09 -19.26 8.99
C ARG A 325 12.06 -18.19 9.52
N SER A 326 11.79 -16.92 9.22
CA SER A 326 12.62 -15.80 9.69
C SER A 326 12.54 -15.65 11.21
N LEU A 327 11.34 -15.79 11.79
CA LEU A 327 11.15 -15.72 13.24
C LEU A 327 11.85 -16.88 13.97
N ILE A 328 11.79 -18.10 13.42
CA ILE A 328 12.51 -19.26 13.98
C ILE A 328 14.02 -19.02 13.92
N LYS A 329 14.55 -18.48 12.80
CA LYS A 329 15.98 -18.14 12.67
C LYS A 329 16.45 -17.10 13.69
N VAL A 330 15.60 -16.13 14.02
CA VAL A 330 15.88 -15.10 15.03
C VAL A 330 15.86 -15.68 16.46
N GLY A 331 15.25 -16.85 16.67
CA GLY A 331 15.25 -17.55 17.96
C GLY A 331 13.96 -17.35 18.77
N PHE A 332 12.85 -16.98 18.14
CA PHE A 332 11.57 -16.95 18.84
C PHE A 332 11.17 -18.35 19.32
N SER A 333 10.64 -18.45 20.54
CA SER A 333 10.25 -19.75 21.13
C SER A 333 8.99 -20.29 20.47
N PRO A 334 9.01 -21.51 19.89
CA PRO A 334 7.86 -22.06 19.18
C PRO A 334 6.83 -22.73 20.12
N ASN A 335 7.11 -22.76 21.43
CA ASN A 335 6.29 -23.44 22.44
C ASN A 335 5.42 -22.48 23.26
N VAL A 336 5.26 -21.22 22.84
CA VAL A 336 4.47 -20.21 23.57
C VAL A 336 2.98 -20.51 23.43
N PRO A 337 2.27 -20.89 24.52
CA PRO A 337 0.85 -21.21 24.46
C PRO A 337 -0.01 -19.94 24.62
N VAL A 338 -1.27 -20.03 24.20
CA VAL A 338 -2.30 -19.06 24.58
C VAL A 338 -2.48 -19.10 26.11
N PRO A 339 -2.27 -17.99 26.84
CA PRO A 339 -2.28 -17.98 28.29
C PRO A 339 -3.68 -18.27 28.87
N ASN A 340 -3.72 -18.76 30.10
CA ASN A 340 -4.99 -19.00 30.80
C ASN A 340 -5.61 -17.64 31.22
N PRO A 341 -6.92 -17.42 30.99
CA PRO A 341 -7.61 -16.21 31.45
C PRO A 341 -7.55 -16.00 32.98
N SER A 342 -7.32 -17.07 33.74
CA SER A 342 -7.14 -17.02 35.19
C SER A 342 -5.82 -16.35 35.58
N ASP A 343 -4.75 -16.60 34.81
CA ASP A 343 -3.41 -16.08 35.07
C ASP A 343 -3.23 -14.66 34.52
N VAL A 344 -3.86 -14.37 33.37
CA VAL A 344 -3.74 -13.10 32.66
C VAL A 344 -5.11 -12.60 32.26
N ARG A 345 -5.64 -11.61 32.97
CA ARG A 345 -6.91 -10.95 32.62
C ARG A 345 -6.72 -9.99 31.46
N ARG A 346 -7.17 -10.38 30.26
CA ARG A 346 -7.26 -9.53 29.07
C ARG A 346 -8.65 -9.63 28.45
N PRO A 347 -9.26 -8.52 28.00
CA PRO A 347 -10.64 -8.53 27.51
C PRO A 347 -10.85 -9.35 26.22
N PHE A 348 -9.80 -9.50 25.41
CA PHE A 348 -9.86 -10.12 24.08
C PHE A 348 -9.08 -11.43 23.98
N LEU A 349 -8.70 -12.03 25.11
CA LEU A 349 -7.98 -13.29 25.12
C LEU A 349 -8.83 -14.39 24.49
N PHE A 350 -8.23 -15.20 23.62
CA PHE A 350 -8.85 -16.40 23.06
C PHE A 350 -8.97 -17.51 24.13
N SER A 351 -9.86 -17.28 25.09
CA SER A 351 -10.16 -18.19 26.20
C SER A 351 -10.67 -19.55 25.72
N GLU A 352 -11.24 -19.61 24.52
CA GLU A 352 -11.68 -20.81 23.84
C GLU A 352 -10.52 -21.71 23.37
N TYR A 353 -9.31 -21.15 23.17
CA TYR A 353 -8.11 -21.83 22.66
C TYR A 353 -6.95 -21.85 23.68
N THR A 354 -7.25 -21.74 24.97
CA THR A 354 -6.24 -21.75 26.04
C THR A 354 -5.32 -22.97 25.95
N GLY A 355 -4.02 -22.74 26.04
CA GLY A 355 -3.00 -23.79 25.92
C GLY A 355 -2.56 -24.10 24.49
N TRP A 356 -3.20 -23.54 23.47
CA TRP A 356 -2.81 -23.78 22.07
C TRP A 356 -1.45 -23.15 21.75
N THR A 357 -0.61 -23.91 21.06
CA THR A 357 0.73 -23.49 20.61
C THR A 357 0.72 -23.22 19.10
N PRO A 358 1.75 -22.57 18.53
CA PRO A 358 1.89 -22.43 17.08
C PRO A 358 1.68 -23.74 16.31
N LEU A 359 2.11 -24.89 16.85
CA LEU A 359 1.90 -26.21 16.24
C LEU A 359 0.42 -26.63 16.23
N THR A 360 -0.33 -26.42 17.31
CA THR A 360 -1.77 -26.75 17.33
C THR A 360 -2.52 -25.94 16.27
N TRP A 361 -2.19 -24.66 16.10
CA TRP A 361 -2.76 -23.81 15.05
C TRP A 361 -2.40 -24.31 13.64
N ALA A 362 -1.15 -24.74 13.42
CA ALA A 362 -0.70 -25.22 12.11
C ALA A 362 -1.43 -26.51 11.71
N VAL A 363 -1.61 -27.43 12.66
CA VAL A 363 -2.39 -28.67 12.48
C VAL A 363 -3.86 -28.37 12.22
N ALA A 364 -4.48 -27.48 13.00
CA ALA A 364 -5.87 -27.07 12.79
C ALA A 364 -6.11 -26.46 11.39
N LYS A 365 -5.13 -25.73 10.86
CA LYS A 365 -5.15 -25.15 9.51
C LYS A 365 -4.79 -26.12 8.40
N ARG A 366 -4.29 -27.32 8.74
CA ARG A 366 -3.76 -28.33 7.78
C ARG A 366 -2.66 -27.76 6.88
N ASN A 367 -1.84 -26.86 7.42
CA ASN A 367 -0.75 -26.23 6.68
C ASN A 367 0.54 -27.02 6.85
N THR A 368 0.80 -27.95 5.93
CA THR A 368 1.96 -28.86 5.96
C THR A 368 3.29 -28.11 6.01
N SER A 369 3.46 -27.03 5.26
CA SER A 369 4.70 -26.25 5.24
C SER A 369 5.02 -25.60 6.58
N CYS A 370 4.00 -25.05 7.27
CA CYS A 370 4.19 -24.52 8.62
C CYS A 370 4.46 -25.64 9.64
N ILE A 371 3.80 -26.79 9.50
CA ILE A 371 3.99 -27.93 10.40
C ILE A 371 5.40 -28.49 10.28
N GLU A 372 5.90 -28.70 9.06
CA GLU A 372 7.26 -29.14 8.83
C GLU A 372 8.28 -28.16 9.43
N LEU A 373 8.14 -26.85 9.17
CA LEU A 373 9.05 -25.85 9.74
C LEU A 373 9.05 -25.86 11.27
N LEU A 374 7.88 -26.06 11.88
CA LEU A 374 7.74 -26.11 13.34
C LEU A 374 8.31 -27.41 13.92
N LEU A 375 8.06 -28.58 13.32
CA LEU A 375 8.59 -29.86 13.80
C LEU A 375 10.11 -29.98 13.69
N HIS A 376 10.71 -29.31 12.70
CA HIS A 376 12.17 -29.20 12.59
C HIS A 376 12.77 -28.17 13.56
N SER A 377 11.94 -27.29 14.13
CA SER A 377 12.32 -26.48 15.29
C SER A 377 12.04 -27.28 16.57
N LYS A 378 12.73 -27.02 17.69
CA LYS A 378 12.60 -27.79 18.96
C LYS A 378 11.22 -27.62 19.64
N VAL A 379 10.15 -27.95 18.92
CA VAL A 379 8.77 -27.85 19.34
C VAL A 379 8.41 -29.04 20.23
N GLN A 380 7.75 -28.73 21.33
CA GLN A 380 7.11 -29.72 22.16
C GLN A 380 5.72 -29.99 21.60
N VAL A 381 5.51 -31.22 21.14
CA VAL A 381 4.22 -31.67 20.60
C VAL A 381 3.16 -31.69 21.70
N GLU A 382 3.55 -32.02 22.92
CA GLU A 382 2.69 -32.08 24.09
C GLU A 382 3.35 -31.29 25.22
N ASN A 383 2.56 -30.51 25.98
CA ASN A 383 2.98 -29.91 27.24
C ASN A 383 1.86 -29.94 28.28
N ASP A 384 2.18 -29.73 29.56
CA ASP A 384 1.19 -29.70 30.65
C ASP A 384 0.33 -28.43 30.68
N VAL A 385 0.69 -27.43 29.88
CA VAL A 385 -0.04 -26.17 29.74
C VAL A 385 -1.16 -26.27 28.69
N MET A 386 -1.20 -27.35 27.90
CA MET A 386 -2.27 -27.66 26.95
C MET A 386 -3.53 -28.12 27.70
N ILE A 387 -4.32 -27.14 28.16
CA ILE A 387 -5.56 -27.40 28.91
C ILE A 387 -6.68 -27.91 27.98
N LYS A 388 -6.68 -27.50 26.71
CA LYS A 388 -7.78 -27.81 25.78
C LYS A 388 -7.51 -28.94 24.83
N GLU A 389 -6.90 -28.65 23.70
CA GLU A 389 -6.64 -29.63 22.66
C GLU A 389 -5.15 -29.63 22.36
N SER A 390 -4.56 -30.82 22.35
CA SER A 390 -3.20 -31.02 21.89
C SER A 390 -3.16 -31.25 20.37
N PRO A 391 -2.00 -31.08 19.69
CA PRO A 391 -1.91 -31.22 18.24
C PRO A 391 -2.43 -32.58 17.73
N ILE A 392 -2.14 -33.68 18.47
CA ILE A 392 -2.60 -35.02 18.08
C ILE A 392 -4.10 -35.20 18.28
N GLN A 393 -4.67 -34.60 19.32
CA GLN A 393 -6.13 -34.59 19.53
C GLN A 393 -6.82 -33.85 18.38
N VAL A 394 -6.29 -32.69 17.96
CA VAL A 394 -6.81 -31.94 16.80
C VAL A 394 -6.66 -32.73 15.49
N ALA A 395 -5.51 -33.37 15.25
CA ALA A 395 -5.29 -34.18 14.05
C ALA A 395 -6.24 -35.39 13.98
N ALA A 396 -6.41 -36.10 15.10
CA ALA A 396 -7.34 -37.22 15.23
C ALA A 396 -8.78 -36.75 15.01
N GLN A 397 -9.14 -35.61 15.57
CA GLN A 397 -10.43 -34.96 15.36
C GLN A 397 -10.71 -34.63 13.89
N LEU A 398 -9.71 -34.14 13.16
CA LEU A 398 -9.83 -33.77 11.74
C LEU A 398 -9.82 -34.97 10.79
N GLY A 399 -9.43 -36.16 11.26
CA GLY A 399 -9.29 -37.34 10.40
C GLY A 399 -8.00 -37.34 9.58
N ASP A 400 -6.97 -36.60 10.01
CA ASP A 400 -5.71 -36.47 9.27
C ASP A 400 -4.72 -37.58 9.65
N GLU A 401 -4.79 -38.71 8.95
CA GLU A 401 -3.98 -39.90 9.24
C GLU A 401 -2.48 -39.64 9.17
N ASP A 402 -2.03 -38.90 8.16
CA ASP A 402 -0.61 -38.64 7.92
C ASP A 402 -0.04 -37.73 9.01
N MET A 403 -0.80 -36.70 9.40
CA MET A 403 -0.44 -35.86 10.53
C MET A 403 -0.40 -36.64 11.85
N VAL A 404 -1.34 -37.56 12.07
CA VAL A 404 -1.29 -38.45 13.25
C VAL A 404 -0.03 -39.30 13.25
N ARG A 405 0.33 -39.93 12.12
CA ARG A 405 1.58 -40.70 12.02
C ARG A 405 2.81 -39.84 12.29
N GLN A 406 2.83 -38.63 11.75
CA GLN A 406 3.92 -37.67 11.93
C GLN A 406 4.05 -37.24 13.40
N LEU A 407 2.96 -36.81 14.04
CA LEU A 407 2.99 -36.40 15.46
C LEU A 407 3.40 -37.55 16.38
N LEU A 408 2.94 -38.78 16.11
CA LEU A 408 3.37 -39.97 16.85
C LEU A 408 4.87 -40.28 16.69
N SER A 409 5.49 -39.92 15.57
CA SER A 409 6.95 -40.06 15.40
C SER A 409 7.76 -39.03 16.22
N PHE A 410 7.09 -37.98 16.72
CA PHE A 410 7.65 -36.98 17.63
C PHE A 410 7.11 -37.15 19.07
N ASP A 411 6.94 -38.41 19.51
CA ASP A 411 6.54 -38.79 20.88
C ASP A 411 5.18 -38.24 21.37
N ALA A 412 4.24 -37.96 20.47
CA ALA A 412 2.88 -37.60 20.87
C ALA A 412 2.14 -38.77 21.54
N ASN A 413 1.39 -38.50 22.60
CA ASN A 413 0.65 -39.53 23.33
C ASN A 413 -0.83 -39.57 22.90
N ALA A 414 -1.23 -40.65 22.20
CA ALA A 414 -2.60 -40.85 21.73
C ALA A 414 -3.64 -41.03 22.84
N PHE A 415 -3.21 -41.48 24.02
CA PHE A 415 -4.07 -41.83 25.15
C PHE A 415 -4.21 -40.69 26.17
N ARG A 416 -3.39 -39.63 26.05
CA ARG A 416 -3.45 -38.48 26.96
C ARG A 416 -4.76 -37.74 26.76
N SER A 417 -5.51 -37.60 27.86
CA SER A 417 -6.69 -36.75 27.95
C SER A 417 -6.29 -35.42 28.58
N THR A 418 -6.78 -34.32 28.03
CA THR A 418 -6.64 -32.96 28.60
C THR A 418 -7.86 -32.58 29.42
N MET A 419 -8.82 -33.50 29.57
CA MET A 419 -10.08 -33.25 30.24
C MET A 419 -9.91 -33.16 31.77
N GLU A 420 -10.18 -31.99 32.34
CA GLU A 420 -10.17 -31.76 33.78
C GLU A 420 -11.59 -31.93 34.33
N TYR A 421 -11.82 -33.00 35.10
CA TYR A 421 -13.10 -33.25 35.77
C TYR A 421 -13.17 -32.45 37.07
N ARG A 422 -13.67 -31.21 37.01
CA ARG A 422 -14.02 -30.46 38.24
C ARG A 422 -15.34 -30.93 38.80
N LYS A 423 -15.35 -31.30 40.08
CA LYS A 423 -16.52 -31.76 40.86
C LYS A 423 -17.69 -30.76 40.91
N THR A 424 -17.49 -29.51 40.50
CA THR A 424 -18.44 -28.39 40.68
C THR A 424 -18.92 -27.73 39.38
N SER A 425 -18.47 -28.18 38.19
CA SER A 425 -18.85 -27.60 36.90
C SER A 425 -19.54 -28.62 36.00
N VAL A 426 -20.69 -28.25 35.43
CA VAL A 426 -21.44 -29.06 34.45
C VAL A 426 -20.75 -29.10 33.07
N ARG A 427 -19.77 -28.22 32.85
CA ARG A 427 -18.96 -28.17 31.62
C ARG A 427 -17.56 -28.70 31.93
N SER A 428 -17.20 -29.85 31.36
CA SER A 428 -15.82 -30.34 31.35
C SER A 428 -14.97 -29.40 30.50
N VAL A 429 -13.84 -28.94 31.06
CA VAL A 429 -12.85 -28.17 30.31
C VAL A 429 -11.80 -29.15 29.80
N GLY A 430 -11.50 -29.12 28.50
CA GLY A 430 -10.54 -30.01 27.86
C GLY A 430 -11.14 -30.88 26.76
N SER A 431 -10.30 -31.68 26.13
CA SER A 431 -10.67 -32.63 25.09
C SER A 431 -10.45 -34.06 25.60
N PRO A 432 -11.31 -35.01 25.20
CA PRO A 432 -11.01 -36.43 25.39
C PRO A 432 -9.72 -36.80 24.65
N SER A 433 -9.16 -37.97 24.99
CA SER A 433 -7.95 -38.49 24.34
C SER A 433 -8.09 -38.57 22.82
N ALA A 434 -6.97 -38.52 22.10
CA ALA A 434 -6.99 -38.56 20.64
C ALA A 434 -7.67 -39.83 20.11
N LEU A 435 -7.49 -40.97 20.79
CA LEU A 435 -8.22 -42.21 20.50
C LEU A 435 -9.73 -42.04 20.67
N ALA A 436 -10.18 -41.50 21.80
CA ALA A 436 -11.60 -41.30 22.05
C ALA A 436 -12.23 -40.31 21.04
N ALA A 437 -11.49 -39.27 20.65
CA ALA A 437 -11.90 -38.32 19.62
C ALA A 437 -12.01 -38.97 18.23
N ALA A 438 -11.06 -39.84 17.86
CA ALA A 438 -11.10 -40.62 16.61
C ALA A 438 -12.30 -41.59 16.59
N CYS A 439 -12.53 -42.33 17.68
CA CYS A 439 -13.67 -43.23 17.83
C CYS A 439 -15.00 -42.47 17.72
N ALA A 440 -15.14 -41.34 18.42
CA ALA A 440 -16.35 -40.54 18.41
C ALA A 440 -16.73 -39.99 17.02
N ARG A 441 -15.73 -39.77 16.15
CA ARG A 441 -15.93 -39.30 14.76
C ARG A 441 -15.94 -40.40 13.70
N GLY A 442 -15.75 -41.66 14.10
CA GLY A 442 -15.78 -42.80 13.18
C GLY A 442 -14.51 -42.94 12.32
N HIS A 443 -13.38 -42.38 12.76
CA HIS A 443 -12.11 -42.45 12.02
C HIS A 443 -11.40 -43.79 12.26
N SER A 444 -11.95 -44.88 11.70
CA SER A 444 -11.48 -46.27 11.93
C SER A 444 -9.98 -46.46 11.68
N ARG A 445 -9.46 -45.90 10.58
CA ARG A 445 -8.03 -46.01 10.25
C ARG A 445 -7.12 -45.35 11.28
N ILE A 446 -7.55 -44.24 11.88
CA ILE A 446 -6.78 -43.57 12.94
C ILE A 446 -6.81 -44.40 14.22
N VAL A 447 -7.95 -45.02 14.52
CA VAL A 447 -8.07 -45.97 15.64
C VAL A 447 -7.12 -47.15 15.44
N ASP A 448 -7.04 -47.71 14.22
CA ASP A 448 -6.10 -48.80 13.90
C ASP A 448 -4.65 -48.36 14.07
N ILE A 449 -4.30 -47.12 13.67
CA ILE A 449 -2.95 -46.56 13.87
C ILE A 449 -2.60 -46.44 15.37
N PHE A 450 -3.56 -46.03 16.20
CA PHE A 450 -3.36 -45.90 17.64
C PHE A 450 -3.26 -47.24 18.35
N ILE A 451 -4.12 -48.21 18.00
CA ILE A 451 -4.12 -49.55 18.58
C ILE A 451 -2.90 -50.34 18.12
N GLY A 452 -2.46 -50.19 16.87
CA GLY A 452 -1.25 -50.86 16.35
C GLY A 452 0.07 -50.40 16.96
N ARG A 453 0.05 -49.42 17.88
CA ARG A 453 1.21 -48.94 18.64
C ARG A 453 1.12 -49.20 20.15
N CYS A 454 0.02 -49.79 20.64
CA CYS A 454 -0.02 -50.43 21.96
C CYS A 454 0.70 -51.78 21.91
#